data_AF-A0AAV4ZHY3-F1
#
_entry.id   AF-A0AAV4ZHY3-F1
#
_cell.length_a   1.000
_cell.length_b   1.000
_cell.length_c   1.000
_cell.angle_alpha   90.00
_cell.angle_beta   90.00
_cell.angle_gamma   90.00
#
_symmetry.space_group_name_H-M   'P 1'
#
loop_
_entity.id
_entity.type
_entity.pdbx_description
1 polymer ?
#
loop_
_entity_poly.entity_id
_entity_poly.type
_entity_poly.pdbx_seq_one_letter_code
_entity_poly.pdbx_strand_id
1 'polypeptide(L)'
;MPIARVAAAFAVLCNVLPAWAQQDGPVDRFRLSLGQISEQPPLASAEVPQVACPQDGQGGPVDPPDLPPSKRLGLPLGSAEGLAFYTTHAEGRSGVLAPRGWSCHGLYGSNGDVLVVQPPGASGDPRDASYRGPFVLRTFSDGGTSGRFEVARTAGRLFPQARAFADQVKAEGIDDGPFSNVPWPSDRIERLGDGVVAFETPGGVQGLGRQGPGPYAPEPVSGAVAYRISSEGDPYLVQLTARLDRRVHTAVAIGFLDGLRPGPGRGEARQTSSAGDGGLATVRAFYEALGRADGGAASGLVVPERRSSGPYAPASIARFYGSLREPLRLVAAAPMGGGDVEVRYRYRKPNGNLCDGHAVVSTKREGGSLLIARIKPSNGC
;
A
#
# COMPACT_ATOMS: atom_id res chain seq x y z
N MET A 1 26.82 69.46 -30.10
CA MET A 1 25.62 68.70 -29.71
C MET A 1 25.73 67.31 -30.33
N PRO A 2 26.05 66.27 -29.54
CA PRO A 2 26.45 64.97 -30.07
C PRO A 2 25.29 63.97 -30.14
N ILE A 3 25.44 63.10 -31.14
CA ILE A 3 24.59 61.97 -31.49
C ILE A 3 24.94 60.76 -30.60
N ALA A 4 23.91 59.99 -30.27
CA ALA A 4 23.89 58.83 -29.39
C ALA A 4 24.91 57.73 -29.74
N ARG A 5 25.46 57.10 -28.71
CA ARG A 5 26.05 55.75 -28.77
C ARG A 5 25.23 54.80 -27.89
N VAL A 6 24.77 53.73 -28.53
CA VAL A 6 24.15 52.55 -27.92
C VAL A 6 25.22 51.75 -27.19
N ALA A 7 25.02 51.44 -25.92
CA ALA A 7 25.77 50.43 -25.18
C ALA A 7 24.78 49.37 -24.67
N ALA A 8 24.93 48.16 -25.19
CA ALA A 8 24.21 46.97 -24.73
C ALA A 8 24.80 46.50 -23.39
N ALA A 9 23.95 46.35 -22.37
CA ALA A 9 24.29 45.66 -21.13
C ALA A 9 23.50 44.35 -21.09
N PHE A 10 24.24 43.23 -21.21
CA PHE A 10 23.75 41.88 -20.91
C PHE A 10 23.50 41.76 -19.41
N ALA A 11 22.24 41.68 -19.00
CA ALA A 11 21.86 41.26 -17.65
C ALA A 11 21.66 39.74 -17.63
N VAL A 12 22.62 39.03 -17.04
CA VAL A 12 22.47 37.62 -16.63
C VAL A 12 21.49 37.60 -15.46
N LEU A 13 20.23 37.26 -15.73
CA LEU A 13 19.25 36.94 -14.70
C LEU A 13 19.53 35.52 -14.19
N CYS A 14 20.36 35.43 -13.15
CA CYS A 14 20.35 34.29 -12.26
C CYS A 14 18.98 34.24 -11.58
N ASN A 15 18.08 33.38 -12.07
CA ASN A 15 16.86 33.01 -11.38
C ASN A 15 17.22 32.21 -10.11
N VAL A 16 17.55 32.92 -9.04
CA VAL A 16 17.52 32.35 -7.69
C VAL A 16 16.05 32.27 -7.30
N LEU A 17 15.48 31.08 -7.38
CA LEU A 17 14.15 30.80 -6.84
C LEU A 17 14.14 31.07 -5.32
N PRO A 18 13.05 31.60 -4.75
CA PRO A 18 13.00 31.93 -3.33
C PRO A 18 13.03 30.68 -2.44
N ALA A 19 13.78 30.74 -1.34
CA ALA A 19 14.03 29.65 -0.38
C ALA A 19 12.79 29.13 0.40
N TRP A 20 11.58 29.56 0.07
CA TRP A 20 10.33 29.12 0.70
C TRP A 20 9.49 28.17 -0.18
N ALA A 21 10.00 27.82 -1.37
CA ALA A 21 9.39 26.80 -2.25
C ALA A 21 9.80 25.35 -1.90
N GLN A 22 10.68 25.16 -0.92
CA GLN A 22 11.02 23.85 -0.35
C GLN A 22 10.16 23.60 0.88
N GLN A 23 8.94 23.11 0.67
CA GLN A 23 8.22 22.46 1.77
C GLN A 23 9.00 21.18 2.10
N ASP A 24 9.63 21.14 3.28
CA ASP A 24 10.38 19.98 3.77
C ASP A 24 9.49 18.73 3.75
N GLY A 25 9.66 17.91 2.71
CA GLY A 25 8.86 16.71 2.52
C GLY A 25 9.26 15.61 3.51
N PRO A 26 8.53 14.48 3.54
CA PRO A 26 8.91 13.35 4.40
C PRO A 26 10.35 12.87 4.20
N VAL A 27 10.89 12.98 2.98
CA VAL A 27 12.29 12.68 2.66
C VAL A 27 13.26 13.62 3.38
N ASP A 28 13.04 14.94 3.34
CA ASP A 28 13.94 15.92 3.94
C ASP A 28 13.91 15.83 5.47
N ARG A 29 12.72 15.63 6.05
CA ARG A 29 12.57 15.40 7.49
C ARG A 29 13.24 14.12 7.96
N PHE A 30 13.09 13.02 7.21
CA PHE A 30 13.79 11.77 7.54
C PHE A 30 15.29 11.95 7.47
N ARG A 31 15.78 12.69 6.47
CA ARG A 31 17.21 13.01 6.36
C ARG A 31 17.69 13.83 7.55
N LEU A 32 16.96 14.86 7.98
CA LEU A 32 17.28 15.65 9.17
C LEU A 32 17.35 14.82 10.46
N SER A 33 16.60 13.74 10.53
CA SER A 33 16.58 12.87 11.70
C SER A 33 17.78 11.97 11.85
N LEU A 34 18.41 11.65 10.72
CA LEU A 34 19.64 10.88 10.68
C LEU A 34 20.88 11.75 10.99
N GLY A 35 20.74 13.08 11.02
CA GLY A 35 21.80 14.07 11.23
C GLY A 35 21.61 15.32 10.35
N GLN A 36 22.61 16.18 10.26
CA GLN A 36 22.50 17.35 9.38
C GLN A 36 22.51 16.93 7.91
N ILE A 37 21.60 17.50 7.09
CA ILE A 37 21.50 17.18 5.65
C ILE A 37 22.84 17.43 4.93
N SER A 38 23.59 18.46 5.31
CA SER A 38 24.90 18.82 4.74
C SER A 38 25.97 17.76 4.93
N GLU A 39 25.82 16.89 5.94
CA GLU A 39 26.74 15.79 6.23
C GLU A 39 26.36 14.51 5.48
N GLN A 40 25.23 14.52 4.77
CA GLN A 40 24.72 13.36 4.04
C GLN A 40 25.03 13.44 2.55
N PRO A 41 25.18 12.29 1.88
CA PRO A 41 25.30 12.26 0.43
C PRO A 41 24.11 13.00 -0.22
N PRO A 42 24.34 13.84 -1.24
CA PRO A 42 23.26 14.50 -1.95
C PRO A 42 22.37 13.47 -2.65
N LEU A 43 21.10 13.81 -2.86
CA LEU A 43 20.20 12.99 -3.66
C LEU A 43 20.48 13.23 -5.14
N ALA A 44 20.53 12.15 -5.92
CA ALA A 44 20.66 12.15 -7.36
C ALA A 44 19.60 11.24 -7.97
N SER A 45 19.08 11.62 -9.13
CA SER A 45 18.26 10.72 -9.93
C SER A 45 19.16 9.64 -10.52
N ALA A 46 18.91 8.38 -10.18
CA ALA A 46 19.64 7.23 -10.70
C ALA A 46 18.69 6.18 -11.29
N GLU A 47 19.19 5.43 -12.28
CA GLU A 47 18.52 4.24 -12.80
C GLU A 47 18.89 3.04 -11.92
N VAL A 48 17.88 2.30 -11.47
CA VAL A 48 18.06 1.01 -10.80
C VAL A 48 17.41 -0.11 -11.61
N PRO A 49 17.98 -1.32 -11.65
CA PRO A 49 17.32 -2.47 -12.25
C PRO A 49 15.96 -2.74 -11.59
N GLN A 50 14.98 -3.18 -12.37
CA GLN A 50 13.72 -3.68 -11.84
C GLN A 50 13.72 -5.21 -11.75
N VAL A 51 13.12 -5.73 -10.68
CA VAL A 51 12.95 -7.17 -10.46
C VAL A 51 11.46 -7.45 -10.27
N ALA A 52 10.92 -8.24 -11.20
CA ALA A 52 9.56 -8.74 -11.14
C ALA A 52 9.48 -9.90 -10.14
N CYS A 53 8.54 -9.78 -9.20
CA CYS A 53 8.34 -10.76 -8.14
C CYS A 53 7.09 -11.59 -8.42
N PRO A 54 7.16 -12.93 -8.31
CA PRO A 54 5.97 -13.76 -8.32
C PRO A 54 5.15 -13.47 -7.07
N GLN A 55 3.86 -13.81 -7.06
CA GLN A 55 3.02 -13.65 -5.87
C GLN A 55 2.10 -14.86 -5.67
N ASP A 56 1.78 -15.18 -4.43
CA ASP A 56 0.81 -16.22 -4.08
C ASP A 56 -0.16 -15.68 -3.02
N GLY A 57 -1.34 -16.27 -2.88
CA GLY A 57 -2.35 -15.68 -2.01
C GLY A 57 -3.69 -16.37 -2.07
N GLN A 58 -4.75 -15.63 -1.73
CA GLN A 58 -6.10 -16.18 -1.65
C GLN A 58 -6.50 -16.91 -2.93
N GLY A 59 -6.09 -16.39 -4.10
CA GLY A 59 -6.42 -16.93 -5.39
C GLY A 59 -5.43 -17.95 -5.92
N GLY A 60 -4.32 -18.23 -5.23
CA GLY A 60 -3.22 -19.07 -5.72
C GLY A 60 -2.12 -18.29 -6.46
N PRO A 61 -1.11 -19.01 -6.99
CA PRO A 61 0.12 -18.41 -7.50
C PRO A 61 -0.10 -17.62 -8.80
N VAL A 62 0.63 -16.51 -8.94
CA VAL A 62 0.65 -15.60 -10.08
C VAL A 62 2.10 -15.40 -10.49
N ASP A 63 2.35 -15.52 -11.79
CA ASP A 63 3.68 -15.29 -12.37
C ASP A 63 4.12 -13.83 -12.21
N PRO A 64 5.44 -13.58 -12.18
CA PRO A 64 5.97 -12.21 -12.14
C PRO A 64 5.46 -11.38 -13.33
N PRO A 65 5.19 -10.07 -13.15
CA PRO A 65 4.78 -9.22 -14.26
C PRO A 65 5.91 -8.90 -15.23
N ASP A 66 5.57 -8.55 -16.47
CA ASP A 66 6.52 -7.94 -17.39
C ASP A 66 6.84 -6.50 -16.95
N LEU A 67 8.13 -6.16 -16.90
CA LEU A 67 8.61 -4.86 -16.44
C LEU A 67 9.62 -4.24 -17.41
N PRO A 68 9.71 -2.89 -17.48
CA PRO A 68 10.87 -2.24 -18.06
C PRO A 68 12.15 -2.66 -17.33
N PRO A 69 13.31 -2.71 -18.01
CA PRO A 69 14.55 -3.21 -17.41
C PRO A 69 15.04 -2.38 -16.21
N SER A 70 14.73 -1.08 -16.19
CA SER A 70 15.13 -0.17 -15.13
C SER A 70 14.05 0.84 -14.78
N LYS A 71 14.22 1.46 -13.62
CA LYS A 71 13.40 2.55 -13.12
C LYS A 71 14.27 3.66 -12.55
N ARG A 72 13.87 4.90 -12.82
CA ARG A 72 14.50 6.10 -12.28
C ARG A 72 13.95 6.46 -10.90
N LEU A 73 14.83 6.67 -9.93
CA LEU A 73 14.48 7.04 -8.55
C LEU A 73 15.46 8.10 -8.00
N GLY A 74 15.00 8.93 -7.07
CA GLY A 74 15.87 9.83 -6.30
C GLY A 74 16.54 9.11 -5.14
N LEU A 75 17.86 8.94 -5.19
CA LEU A 75 18.62 8.18 -4.19
C LEU A 75 19.86 8.92 -3.71
N PRO A 76 20.39 8.62 -2.50
CA PRO A 76 21.70 9.12 -2.09
C PRO A 76 22.77 8.70 -3.08
N LEU A 77 23.61 9.65 -3.49
CA LEU A 77 24.69 9.44 -4.45
C LEU A 77 25.54 8.21 -4.07
N GLY A 78 25.79 7.32 -5.02
CA GLY A 78 26.55 6.08 -4.82
C GLY A 78 25.75 4.88 -4.33
N SER A 79 24.44 5.02 -4.06
CA SER A 79 23.62 3.90 -3.55
C SER A 79 23.04 3.00 -4.66
N ALA A 80 22.91 3.52 -5.88
CA ALA A 80 22.15 2.85 -6.95
C ALA A 80 22.77 1.53 -7.42
N GLU A 81 24.10 1.42 -7.47
CA GLU A 81 24.79 0.23 -7.99
C GLU A 81 24.51 -1.04 -7.18
N GLY A 82 24.30 -0.89 -5.87
CA GLY A 82 24.04 -1.98 -4.94
C GLY A 82 22.56 -2.33 -4.75
N LEU A 83 21.64 -1.61 -5.39
CA LEU A 83 20.20 -1.74 -5.17
C LEU A 83 19.45 -2.14 -6.44
N ALA A 84 18.29 -2.77 -6.25
CA ALA A 84 17.30 -3.00 -7.29
C ALA A 84 15.89 -2.68 -6.76
N PHE A 85 14.97 -2.33 -7.66
CA PHE A 85 13.57 -2.08 -7.34
C PHE A 85 12.74 -3.34 -7.56
N TYR A 86 12.20 -3.89 -6.47
CA TYR A 86 11.42 -5.11 -6.45
C TYR A 86 9.92 -4.78 -6.47
N THR A 87 9.15 -5.47 -7.32
CA THR A 87 7.72 -5.21 -7.45
C THR A 87 6.93 -6.43 -7.94
N THR A 88 5.68 -6.53 -7.50
CA THR A 88 4.66 -7.46 -8.02
C THR A 88 3.70 -6.77 -8.99
N HIS A 89 3.90 -5.49 -9.31
CA HIS A 89 2.97 -4.67 -10.09
C HIS A 89 3.55 -4.36 -11.48
N ALA A 90 2.80 -4.68 -12.54
CA ALA A 90 3.24 -4.50 -13.93
C ALA A 90 3.58 -3.05 -14.32
N GLU A 91 2.95 -2.06 -13.69
CA GLU A 91 3.28 -0.66 -13.95
C GLU A 91 4.50 -0.16 -13.16
N GLY A 92 5.10 -1.01 -12.32
CA GLY A 92 6.21 -0.66 -11.43
C GLY A 92 5.91 0.48 -10.47
N ARG A 93 4.64 0.90 -10.30
CA ARG A 93 4.26 2.07 -9.48
C ARG A 93 4.45 1.84 -7.99
N SER A 94 4.25 0.62 -7.55
CA SER A 94 4.37 0.17 -6.16
C SER A 94 5.48 -0.87 -6.07
N GLY A 95 6.29 -0.84 -5.02
CA GLY A 95 7.43 -1.74 -4.84
C GLY A 95 8.38 -1.20 -3.79
N VAL A 96 9.54 -1.84 -3.66
CA VAL A 96 10.53 -1.47 -2.64
C VAL A 96 11.95 -1.64 -3.18
N LEU A 97 12.86 -0.79 -2.72
CA LEU A 97 14.28 -1.01 -2.94
C LEU A 97 14.81 -2.06 -1.97
N ALA A 98 15.73 -2.89 -2.46
CA ALA A 98 16.50 -3.80 -1.62
C ALA A 98 17.86 -4.07 -2.29
N PRO A 99 18.81 -4.71 -1.58
CA PRO A 99 20.08 -5.09 -2.18
C PRO A 99 19.89 -5.93 -3.45
N ARG A 100 20.68 -5.62 -4.47
CA ARG A 100 20.64 -6.30 -5.75
C ARG A 100 20.97 -7.79 -5.60
N GLY A 101 20.26 -8.64 -6.36
CA GLY A 101 20.47 -10.10 -6.35
C GLY A 101 19.72 -10.84 -5.24
N TRP A 102 18.94 -10.14 -4.43
CA TRP A 102 18.03 -10.76 -3.46
C TRP A 102 16.83 -11.42 -4.16
N SER A 103 16.28 -12.44 -3.50
CA SER A 103 15.06 -13.13 -3.92
C SER A 103 13.83 -12.39 -3.40
N CYS A 104 12.73 -12.45 -4.15
CA CYS A 104 11.47 -11.84 -3.75
C CYS A 104 10.26 -12.71 -4.06
N HIS A 105 9.19 -12.49 -3.30
CA HIS A 105 7.86 -12.98 -3.57
C HIS A 105 6.81 -12.07 -2.93
N GLY A 106 5.64 -12.02 -3.52
CA GLY A 106 4.48 -11.31 -3.03
C GLY A 106 3.49 -12.24 -2.35
N LEU A 107 2.73 -11.68 -1.43
CA LEU A 107 1.57 -12.32 -0.83
C LEU A 107 0.38 -11.39 -0.96
N TYR A 108 -0.76 -11.90 -1.39
CA TYR A 108 -1.96 -11.07 -1.58
C TYR A 108 -3.21 -11.71 -0.97
N GLY A 109 -4.12 -10.86 -0.53
CA GLY A 109 -5.40 -11.26 0.04
C GLY A 109 -6.39 -10.12 0.10
N SER A 110 -7.53 -10.38 0.73
CA SER A 110 -8.59 -9.38 0.87
C SER A 110 -8.14 -8.22 1.76
N ASN A 111 -7.12 -8.42 2.60
CA ASN A 111 -6.53 -7.40 3.47
C ASN A 111 -5.51 -6.47 2.79
N GLY A 112 -5.06 -6.79 1.58
CA GLY A 112 -4.02 -6.05 0.86
C GLY A 112 -2.91 -6.96 0.36
N ASP A 113 -1.67 -6.47 0.39
CA ASP A 113 -0.49 -7.19 -0.11
C ASP A 113 0.74 -7.03 0.78
N VAL A 114 1.64 -8.01 0.67
CA VAL A 114 2.97 -7.98 1.26
C VAL A 114 3.98 -8.37 0.19
N LEU A 115 4.98 -7.52 -0.07
CA LEU A 115 6.15 -7.86 -0.85
C LEU A 115 7.30 -8.19 0.10
N VAL A 116 7.82 -9.41 -0.01
CA VAL A 116 8.96 -9.92 0.75
C VAL A 116 10.19 -9.89 -0.15
N VAL A 117 11.28 -9.30 0.33
CA VAL A 117 12.60 -9.34 -0.32
C VAL A 117 13.65 -9.76 0.71
N GLN A 118 14.42 -10.80 0.39
CA GLN A 118 15.41 -11.38 1.31
C GLN A 118 16.63 -11.97 0.55
N PRO A 119 17.76 -12.22 1.21
CA PRO A 119 18.93 -12.82 0.58
C PRO A 119 18.60 -14.11 -0.17
N PRO A 120 19.29 -14.41 -1.29
CA PRO A 120 19.09 -15.65 -2.01
C PRO A 120 19.40 -16.85 -1.12
N GLY A 121 18.54 -17.86 -1.15
CA GLY A 121 18.69 -19.06 -0.33
C GLY A 121 18.35 -18.90 1.16
N ALA A 122 17.83 -17.73 1.59
CA ALA A 122 17.34 -17.56 2.95
C ALA A 122 16.18 -18.54 3.23
N SER A 123 16.19 -19.14 4.42
CA SER A 123 15.14 -20.04 4.90
C SER A 123 14.21 -19.32 5.89
N GLY A 124 12.92 -19.69 5.86
CA GLY A 124 11.88 -19.08 6.70
C GLY A 124 11.25 -17.83 6.08
N ASP A 125 10.23 -17.33 6.77
CA ASP A 125 9.46 -16.16 6.36
C ASP A 125 9.81 -14.94 7.22
N PRO A 126 10.27 -13.81 6.63
CA PRO A 126 10.58 -12.59 7.38
C PRO A 126 9.40 -11.97 8.15
N ARG A 127 8.16 -12.39 7.86
CA ARG A 127 6.96 -12.01 8.61
C ARG A 127 6.87 -12.75 9.94
N ASP A 128 7.54 -13.89 10.08
CA ASP A 128 7.60 -14.62 11.33
C ASP A 128 8.56 -13.92 12.30
N ALA A 129 8.12 -13.73 13.54
CA ALA A 129 8.94 -13.10 14.58
C ALA A 129 10.27 -13.84 14.85
N SER A 130 10.31 -15.14 14.54
CA SER A 130 11.49 -16.01 14.66
C SER A 130 12.54 -15.77 13.57
N TYR A 131 12.25 -15.03 12.49
CA TYR A 131 13.21 -14.78 11.42
C TYR A 131 14.40 -13.92 11.89
N ARG A 132 15.61 -14.39 11.60
CA ARG A 132 16.88 -13.77 12.05
C ARG A 132 17.65 -13.05 10.94
N GLY A 133 17.47 -13.43 9.69
CA GLY A 133 18.18 -12.85 8.57
C GLY A 133 17.84 -11.36 8.31
N PRO A 134 18.60 -10.71 7.42
CA PRO A 134 18.23 -9.40 6.90
C PRO A 134 17.09 -9.54 5.88
N PHE A 135 16.24 -8.53 5.77
CA PHE A 135 15.07 -8.56 4.90
C PHE A 135 14.57 -7.13 4.63
N VAL A 136 13.72 -7.01 3.62
CA VAL A 136 12.88 -5.84 3.36
C VAL A 136 11.46 -6.31 3.09
N LEU A 137 10.51 -5.79 3.87
CA LEU A 137 9.08 -5.97 3.64
C LEU A 137 8.46 -4.65 3.22
N ARG A 138 7.59 -4.71 2.21
CA ARG A 138 6.58 -3.68 1.96
C ARG A 138 5.21 -4.30 2.21
N THR A 139 4.42 -3.67 3.07
CA THR A 139 3.03 -4.08 3.35
C THR A 139 2.08 -2.97 2.91
N PHE A 140 1.00 -3.36 2.24
CA PHE A 140 -0.15 -2.52 1.96
C PHE A 140 -1.38 -3.10 2.67
N SER A 141 -2.14 -2.25 3.36
CA SER A 141 -3.39 -2.64 4.02
C SER A 141 -4.51 -1.70 3.62
N ASP A 142 -5.61 -2.27 3.16
CA ASP A 142 -6.78 -1.56 2.65
C ASP A 142 -7.87 -1.48 3.73
N GLY A 143 -8.17 -0.27 4.19
CA GLY A 143 -9.19 -0.04 5.23
C GLY A 143 -10.63 -0.22 4.73
N GLY A 144 -10.84 -0.31 3.42
CA GLY A 144 -12.15 -0.62 2.85
C GLY A 144 -12.53 -2.10 2.92
N THR A 145 -11.60 -2.99 3.31
CA THR A 145 -11.76 -4.45 3.26
C THR A 145 -11.43 -5.10 4.62
N SER A 146 -11.02 -6.37 4.66
CA SER A 146 -10.46 -7.01 5.86
C SER A 146 -9.13 -6.38 6.33
N GLY A 147 -8.51 -5.51 5.52
CA GLY A 147 -7.31 -4.77 5.90
C GLY A 147 -7.57 -3.71 6.97
N ARG A 148 -8.85 -3.34 7.18
CA ARG A 148 -9.28 -2.36 8.20
C ARG A 148 -8.81 -2.67 9.60
N PHE A 149 -8.70 -3.95 9.96
CA PHE A 149 -8.22 -4.35 11.28
C PHE A 149 -6.75 -3.97 11.46
N GLU A 150 -5.92 -4.18 10.43
CA GLU A 150 -4.51 -3.80 10.46
C GLU A 150 -4.33 -2.29 10.41
N VAL A 151 -5.09 -1.61 9.54
CA VAL A 151 -5.10 -0.14 9.49
C VAL A 151 -5.51 0.44 10.85
N ALA A 152 -6.55 -0.09 11.50
CA ALA A 152 -7.00 0.37 12.81
C ALA A 152 -5.97 0.10 13.92
N ARG A 153 -5.42 -1.12 13.99
CA ARG A 153 -4.42 -1.51 15.02
C ARG A 153 -3.13 -0.70 14.92
N THR A 154 -2.68 -0.42 13.71
CA THR A 154 -1.40 0.28 13.49
C THR A 154 -1.60 1.79 13.40
N ALA A 155 -2.51 2.27 12.55
CA ALA A 155 -2.70 3.71 12.37
C ALA A 155 -3.32 4.38 13.60
N GLY A 156 -4.24 3.71 14.33
CA GLY A 156 -4.85 4.26 15.54
C GLY A 156 -3.84 4.61 16.65
N ARG A 157 -2.71 3.88 16.70
CA ARG A 157 -1.58 4.14 17.60
C ARG A 157 -0.71 5.29 17.14
N LEU A 158 -0.47 5.40 15.84
CA LEU A 158 0.55 6.28 15.27
C LEU A 158 -0.01 7.66 14.87
N PHE A 159 -1.25 7.73 14.40
CA PHE A 159 -1.83 8.89 13.74
C PHE A 159 -3.12 9.35 14.45
N PRO A 160 -3.15 10.56 15.02
CA PRO A 160 -4.35 11.09 15.67
C PRO A 160 -5.59 11.06 14.77
N GLN A 161 -5.44 11.36 13.47
CA GLN A 161 -6.56 11.36 12.52
C GLN A 161 -7.13 9.96 12.22
N ALA A 162 -6.42 8.87 12.55
CA ALA A 162 -6.89 7.52 12.35
C ALA A 162 -7.71 6.97 13.54
N ARG A 163 -7.78 7.69 14.66
CA ARG A 163 -8.43 7.21 15.89
C ARG A 163 -9.91 6.95 15.72
N ALA A 164 -10.64 7.87 15.08
CA ALA A 164 -12.07 7.70 14.82
C ALA A 164 -12.36 6.45 13.97
N PHE A 165 -11.51 6.17 12.99
CA PHE A 165 -11.60 4.94 12.20
C PHE A 165 -11.30 3.70 13.05
N ALA A 166 -10.28 3.74 13.91
CA ALA A 166 -9.96 2.63 14.80
C ALA A 166 -11.09 2.34 15.80
N ASP A 167 -11.72 3.38 16.36
CA ASP A 167 -12.88 3.25 17.24
C ASP A 167 -14.09 2.66 16.50
N GLN A 168 -14.30 3.08 15.24
CA GLN A 168 -15.35 2.50 14.39
C GLN A 168 -15.11 1.02 14.14
N VAL A 169 -13.89 0.62 13.78
CA VAL A 169 -13.53 -0.80 13.53
C VAL A 169 -13.68 -1.61 14.81
N LYS A 170 -13.26 -1.07 15.97
CA LYS A 170 -13.44 -1.71 17.28
C LYS A 170 -14.92 -1.94 17.60
N ALA A 171 -15.78 -0.97 17.29
CA ALA A 171 -17.22 -1.06 17.53
C ALA A 171 -17.92 -2.13 16.66
N GLU A 172 -17.27 -2.64 15.62
CA GLU A 172 -17.81 -3.74 14.81
C GLU A 172 -17.88 -5.07 15.58
N GLY A 173 -17.04 -5.26 16.60
CA GLY A 173 -17.02 -6.49 17.41
C GLY A 173 -16.61 -7.75 16.65
N ILE A 174 -15.83 -7.61 15.56
CA ILE A 174 -15.40 -8.73 14.69
C ILE A 174 -13.99 -9.26 15.05
N ASP A 175 -13.08 -8.37 15.45
CA ASP A 175 -11.69 -8.72 15.82
C ASP A 175 -11.48 -8.38 17.30
N ASP A 176 -11.08 -9.37 18.09
CA ASP A 176 -10.84 -9.23 19.54
C ASP A 176 -9.48 -8.59 19.86
N GLY A 177 -8.73 -8.14 18.85
CA GLY A 177 -7.41 -7.58 18.99
C GLY A 177 -7.40 -6.20 19.68
N PRO A 178 -6.27 -5.81 20.29
CA PRO A 178 -6.18 -4.54 21.00
C PRO A 178 -6.07 -3.35 20.02
N PHE A 179 -7.16 -2.61 19.86
CA PHE A 179 -7.19 -1.28 19.22
C PHE A 179 -6.76 -0.20 20.22
N SER A 180 -5.44 -0.08 20.44
CA SER A 180 -4.86 0.95 21.31
C SER A 180 -4.62 2.26 20.54
N ASN A 181 -4.64 3.38 21.25
CA ASN A 181 -4.23 4.69 20.74
C ASN A 181 -2.82 5.11 21.21
N VAL A 182 -2.09 4.19 21.85
CA VAL A 182 -0.73 4.40 22.36
C VAL A 182 0.27 3.67 21.45
N PRO A 183 1.33 4.35 20.98
CA PRO A 183 2.45 3.72 20.29
C PRO A 183 3.08 2.59 21.10
N TRP A 184 3.86 1.74 20.42
CA TRP A 184 4.63 0.70 21.09
C TRP A 184 5.68 1.33 22.01
N PRO A 185 5.71 1.02 23.32
CA PRO A 185 6.57 1.70 24.29
C PRO A 185 8.07 1.59 23.97
N SER A 186 8.49 0.49 23.36
CA SER A 186 9.89 0.23 23.01
C SER A 186 10.32 0.86 21.70
N ASP A 187 9.38 1.33 20.87
CA ASP A 187 9.72 1.86 19.56
C ASP A 187 10.16 3.31 19.66
N ARG A 188 11.24 3.65 18.93
CA ARG A 188 11.54 5.04 18.62
C ARG A 188 10.68 5.45 17.43
N ILE A 189 9.70 6.32 17.66
CA ILE A 189 8.83 6.86 16.60
C ILE A 189 9.23 8.29 16.29
N GLU A 190 9.37 8.57 15.01
CA GLU A 190 9.67 9.91 14.50
C GLU A 190 8.60 10.36 13.51
N ARG A 191 8.02 11.54 13.75
CA ARG A 191 6.98 12.10 12.87
C ARG A 191 7.60 12.86 11.71
N LEU A 192 7.47 12.29 10.51
CA LEU A 192 7.90 12.92 9.25
C LEU A 192 6.80 13.81 8.65
N GLY A 193 5.57 13.69 9.14
CA GLY A 193 4.44 14.54 8.80
C GLY A 193 3.16 13.98 9.40
N ASP A 194 2.02 14.57 9.03
CA ASP A 194 0.74 14.19 9.62
C ASP A 194 0.37 12.75 9.30
N GLY A 195 0.67 12.27 8.09
CA GLY A 195 0.37 10.91 7.63
C GLY A 195 1.60 10.01 7.48
N VAL A 196 2.79 10.40 7.96
CA VAL A 196 4.01 9.59 7.80
C VAL A 196 4.86 9.59 9.08
N VAL A 197 5.28 8.41 9.52
CA VAL A 197 6.26 8.25 10.60
C VAL A 197 7.40 7.33 10.15
N ALA A 198 8.61 7.60 10.62
CA ALA A 198 9.69 6.61 10.67
C ALA A 198 9.69 5.92 12.04
N PHE A 199 10.15 4.68 12.08
CA PHE A 199 10.26 3.94 13.32
C PHE A 199 11.53 3.11 13.40
N GLU A 200 11.94 2.80 14.62
CA GLU A 200 12.91 1.76 14.94
C GLU A 200 12.39 0.97 16.15
N THR A 201 12.23 -0.33 15.97
CA THR A 201 12.00 -1.29 17.04
C THR A 201 13.37 -1.86 17.44
N PRO A 202 13.82 -1.68 18.70
CA PRO A 202 15.05 -2.29 19.19
C PRO A 202 15.02 -3.82 19.05
N GLY A 203 16.19 -4.44 18.96
CA GLY A 203 16.27 -5.90 18.92
C GLY A 203 15.82 -6.54 20.24
N GLY A 204 15.33 -7.78 20.15
CA GLY A 204 14.93 -8.59 21.30
C GLY A 204 13.57 -8.22 21.92
N VAL A 205 12.88 -7.19 21.41
CA VAL A 205 11.59 -6.72 21.95
C VAL A 205 10.49 -6.71 20.90
N GLN A 206 9.25 -6.73 21.37
CA GLN A 206 8.07 -6.55 20.53
C GLN A 206 7.90 -5.07 20.15
N GLY A 207 7.46 -4.79 18.93
CA GLY A 207 7.21 -3.45 18.45
C GLY A 207 6.50 -3.43 17.09
N LEU A 208 6.36 -2.26 16.48
CA LEU A 208 5.79 -2.08 15.14
C LEU A 208 6.52 -2.90 14.08
N GLY A 209 7.85 -3.00 14.17
CA GLY A 209 8.66 -3.80 13.27
C GLY A 209 8.52 -5.31 13.50
N ARG A 210 8.01 -5.74 14.66
CA ARG A 210 7.90 -7.14 15.09
C ARG A 210 6.69 -7.35 15.99
N GLN A 211 5.54 -7.60 15.36
CA GLN A 211 4.30 -7.95 16.05
C GLN A 211 4.17 -9.48 16.21
N GLY A 212 3.26 -9.92 17.08
CA GLY A 212 3.07 -11.35 17.40
C GLY A 212 3.99 -11.87 18.52
N PRO A 213 3.92 -13.15 18.88
CA PRO A 213 4.74 -13.75 19.92
C PRO A 213 6.19 -13.99 19.46
N GLY A 214 7.15 -13.79 20.36
CA GLY A 214 8.58 -14.04 20.12
C GLY A 214 8.94 -15.53 19.99
N PRO A 215 10.23 -15.87 19.85
CA PRO A 215 11.40 -15.05 20.19
C PRO A 215 11.84 -14.08 19.08
N TYR A 216 12.32 -12.89 19.44
CA TYR A 216 12.80 -11.86 18.50
C TYR A 216 14.32 -11.91 18.28
N ALA A 217 14.78 -11.40 17.14
CA ALA A 217 16.21 -11.28 16.84
C ALA A 217 16.85 -10.11 17.60
N PRO A 218 18.16 -10.16 17.91
CA PRO A 218 18.87 -9.10 18.64
C PRO A 218 19.13 -7.84 17.80
N GLU A 219 18.98 -7.89 16.48
CA GLU A 219 19.16 -6.73 15.61
C GLU A 219 17.87 -5.90 15.52
N PRO A 220 17.99 -4.55 15.49
CA PRO A 220 16.84 -3.69 15.35
C PRO A 220 16.14 -3.87 14.00
N VAL A 221 14.87 -3.47 13.98
CA VAL A 221 14.06 -3.40 12.77
C VAL A 221 13.59 -1.97 12.62
N SER A 222 13.86 -1.38 11.46
CA SER A 222 13.53 0.02 11.17
C SER A 222 12.67 0.12 9.93
N GLY A 223 11.97 1.24 9.79
CA GLY A 223 11.08 1.40 8.65
C GLY A 223 10.31 2.71 8.68
N ALA A 224 9.27 2.76 7.86
CA ALA A 224 8.37 3.91 7.79
C ALA A 224 6.95 3.44 7.51
N VAL A 225 5.99 4.14 8.09
CA VAL A 225 4.56 3.90 7.91
C VAL A 225 3.92 5.15 7.35
N ALA A 226 3.11 4.98 6.31
CA ALA A 226 2.30 6.03 5.72
C ALA A 226 0.82 5.67 5.84
N TYR A 227 0.06 6.57 6.45
CA TYR A 227 -1.39 6.53 6.53
C TYR A 227 -1.98 7.57 5.58
N ARG A 228 -2.92 7.14 4.75
CA ARG A 228 -3.55 7.98 3.75
C ARG A 228 -5.02 7.64 3.61
N ILE A 229 -5.76 8.57 3.01
CA ILE A 229 -7.15 8.38 2.65
C ILE A 229 -7.22 8.28 1.13
N SER A 230 -7.92 7.28 0.60
CA SER A 230 -8.17 7.15 -0.83
C SER A 230 -9.12 8.25 -1.32
N SER A 231 -9.28 8.40 -2.64
CA SER A 231 -10.28 9.28 -3.23
C SER A 231 -11.71 8.97 -2.77
N GLU A 232 -11.94 7.77 -2.25
CA GLU A 232 -13.24 7.24 -1.80
C GLU A 232 -13.47 7.42 -0.29
N GLY A 233 -12.50 8.02 0.42
CA GLY A 233 -12.57 8.19 1.85
C GLY A 233 -12.11 6.98 2.66
N ASP A 234 -11.60 5.92 2.02
CA ASP A 234 -11.05 4.78 2.76
C ASP A 234 -9.65 5.05 3.24
N PRO A 235 -9.37 4.80 4.53
CA PRO A 235 -7.99 4.81 4.98
C PRO A 235 -7.24 3.61 4.42
N TYR A 236 -5.97 3.80 4.11
CA TYR A 236 -5.06 2.73 3.79
C TYR A 236 -3.69 3.00 4.40
N LEU A 237 -2.94 1.93 4.58
CA LEU A 237 -1.62 1.96 5.19
C LEU A 237 -0.60 1.35 4.22
N VAL A 238 0.53 2.03 4.06
CA VAL A 238 1.72 1.47 3.39
C VAL A 238 2.84 1.47 4.41
N GLN A 239 3.49 0.33 4.61
CA GLN A 239 4.57 0.17 5.57
C GLN A 239 5.80 -0.45 4.93
N LEU A 240 6.95 0.17 5.15
CA LEU A 240 8.28 -0.40 4.98
C LEU A 240 8.72 -0.96 6.33
N THR A 241 9.22 -2.20 6.34
CA THR A 241 9.87 -2.82 7.50
C THR A 241 11.14 -3.50 7.04
N ALA A 242 12.30 -3.16 7.62
CA ALA A 242 13.58 -3.68 7.16
C ALA A 242 14.55 -3.96 8.32
N ARG A 243 15.38 -4.99 8.14
CA ARG A 243 16.59 -5.23 8.94
C ARG A 243 17.76 -5.22 7.99
N LEU A 244 18.46 -4.10 7.96
CA LEU A 244 19.56 -3.80 7.06
C LEU A 244 20.64 -3.01 7.82
N ASP A 245 21.85 -2.96 7.27
CA ASP A 245 22.83 -1.98 7.75
C ASP A 245 22.31 -0.55 7.53
N ARG A 246 22.82 0.39 8.33
CA ARG A 246 22.33 1.77 8.36
C ARG A 246 22.42 2.47 6.99
N ARG A 247 23.46 2.19 6.18
CA ARG A 247 23.66 2.86 4.89
C ARG A 247 22.64 2.38 3.86
N VAL A 248 22.47 1.06 3.74
CA VAL A 248 21.49 0.46 2.83
C VAL A 248 20.07 0.83 3.29
N HIS A 249 19.77 0.73 4.59
CA HIS A 249 18.46 1.14 5.12
C HIS A 249 18.11 2.59 4.73
N THR A 250 19.07 3.51 4.84
CA THR A 250 18.84 4.93 4.51
C THR A 250 18.40 5.11 3.06
N ALA A 251 19.09 4.47 2.11
CA ALA A 251 18.73 4.54 0.70
C ALA A 251 17.36 3.88 0.41
N VAL A 252 17.08 2.74 1.05
CA VAL A 252 15.79 2.03 0.93
C VAL A 252 14.63 2.88 1.46
N ALA A 253 14.80 3.49 2.63
CA ALA A 253 13.79 4.36 3.25
C ALA A 253 13.55 5.63 2.41
N ILE A 254 14.59 6.25 1.87
CA ILE A 254 14.45 7.41 0.99
C ILE A 254 13.67 7.05 -0.27
N GLY A 255 14.00 5.94 -0.94
CA GLY A 255 13.26 5.50 -2.14
C GLY A 255 11.81 5.14 -1.83
N PHE A 256 11.53 4.55 -0.67
CA PHE A 256 10.17 4.31 -0.20
C PHE A 256 9.39 5.63 0.00
N LEU A 257 9.97 6.58 0.75
CA LEU A 257 9.33 7.86 1.06
C LEU A 257 9.12 8.73 -0.19
N ASP A 258 10.06 8.69 -1.14
CA ASP A 258 9.93 9.36 -2.44
C ASP A 258 8.77 8.75 -3.26
N GLY A 259 8.66 7.42 -3.25
CA GLY A 259 7.57 6.69 -3.90
C GLY A 259 6.18 6.95 -3.31
N LEU A 260 6.10 7.51 -2.10
CA LEU A 260 4.83 7.94 -1.50
C LEU A 260 4.37 9.29 -2.02
N ARG A 261 5.20 10.09 -2.69
CA ARG A 261 4.77 11.40 -3.20
C ARG A 261 3.55 11.19 -4.12
N PRO A 262 2.46 11.95 -3.93
CA PRO A 262 1.36 11.89 -4.86
C PRO A 262 1.90 12.19 -6.26
N GLY A 263 1.62 11.31 -7.23
CA GLY A 263 1.82 11.65 -8.63
C GLY A 263 0.98 12.89 -8.99
N PRO A 264 1.21 13.54 -10.14
CA PRO A 264 0.35 14.62 -10.61
C PRO A 264 -1.08 14.09 -10.81
N GLY A 265 -1.90 14.20 -9.76
CA GLY A 265 -3.28 13.76 -9.73
C GLY A 265 -4.16 14.83 -10.32
N ARG A 266 -4.90 14.47 -11.37
CA ARG A 266 -6.08 15.23 -11.81
C ARG A 266 -7.07 15.22 -10.65
N GLY A 267 -7.28 16.38 -10.06
CA GLY A 267 -8.36 16.58 -9.12
C GLY A 267 -9.68 16.43 -9.85
N GLU A 268 -10.63 15.69 -9.29
CA GLU A 268 -12.01 15.81 -9.75
C GLU A 268 -13.00 15.62 -8.60
N ALA A 269 -14.03 16.45 -8.69
CA ALA A 269 -14.91 16.85 -7.62
C ALA A 269 -15.97 15.78 -7.30
N ARG A 270 -16.30 15.69 -6.01
CA ARG A 270 -17.38 14.88 -5.45
C ARG A 270 -18.73 15.45 -5.89
N GLN A 271 -19.47 14.72 -6.72
CA GLN A 271 -20.92 14.94 -6.91
C GLN A 271 -21.70 13.73 -6.43
N THR A 272 -22.57 13.97 -5.46
CA THR A 272 -23.48 13.01 -4.84
C THR A 272 -24.86 13.03 -5.52
N SER A 273 -25.53 11.86 -5.56
CA SER A 273 -26.91 11.54 -6.01
C SER A 273 -27.05 11.10 -7.49
N SER A 274 -27.86 10.11 -7.90
CA SER A 274 -28.87 9.23 -7.29
C SER A 274 -28.54 7.75 -7.64
N ALA A 275 -28.40 6.87 -6.64
CA ALA A 275 -27.68 5.58 -6.80
C ALA A 275 -28.46 4.31 -6.42
N GLY A 276 -29.74 4.40 -6.05
CA GLY A 276 -30.50 3.27 -5.49
C GLY A 276 -30.63 2.06 -6.41
N ASP A 277 -31.10 2.27 -7.65
CA ASP A 277 -31.40 1.15 -8.57
C ASP A 277 -30.21 0.75 -9.45
N GLY A 278 -29.40 1.72 -9.87
CA GLY A 278 -28.17 1.48 -10.63
C GLY A 278 -27.12 0.74 -9.80
N GLY A 279 -27.02 1.04 -8.50
CA GLY A 279 -26.08 0.39 -7.58
C GLY A 279 -26.35 -1.09 -7.45
N LEU A 280 -27.61 -1.44 -7.24
CA LEU A 280 -28.04 -2.82 -7.15
C LEU A 280 -27.74 -3.61 -8.42
N ALA A 281 -27.95 -3.02 -9.61
CA ALA A 281 -27.66 -3.67 -10.88
C ALA A 281 -26.16 -3.92 -11.08
N THR A 282 -25.31 -2.92 -10.83
CA THR A 282 -23.84 -3.07 -10.88
C THR A 282 -23.35 -4.16 -9.92
N VAL A 283 -23.87 -4.16 -8.68
CA VAL A 283 -23.48 -5.14 -7.65
C VAL A 283 -23.91 -6.56 -8.03
N ARG A 284 -25.13 -6.74 -8.55
CA ARG A 284 -25.59 -8.05 -9.05
C ARG A 284 -24.70 -8.54 -10.19
N ALA A 285 -24.45 -7.70 -11.18
CA ALA A 285 -23.59 -8.04 -12.32
C ALA A 285 -22.18 -8.44 -11.88
N PHE A 286 -21.63 -7.75 -10.87
CA PHE A 286 -20.34 -8.10 -10.29
C PHE A 286 -20.36 -9.48 -9.65
N TYR A 287 -21.28 -9.75 -8.71
CA TYR A 287 -21.35 -11.06 -8.04
C TYR A 287 -21.69 -12.21 -8.99
N GLU A 288 -22.47 -11.96 -10.05
CA GLU A 288 -22.69 -12.92 -11.12
C GLU A 288 -21.41 -13.21 -11.91
N ALA A 289 -20.61 -12.19 -12.23
CA ALA A 289 -19.30 -12.36 -12.85
C ALA A 289 -18.34 -13.14 -11.95
N LEU A 290 -18.35 -12.87 -10.64
CA LEU A 290 -17.61 -13.69 -9.66
C LEU A 290 -18.06 -15.16 -9.70
N GLY A 291 -19.37 -15.42 -9.74
CA GLY A 291 -19.92 -16.78 -9.83
C GLY A 291 -19.51 -17.54 -11.10
N ARG A 292 -19.21 -16.82 -12.20
CA ARG A 292 -18.67 -17.40 -13.45
C ARG A 292 -17.15 -17.44 -13.51
N ALA A 293 -16.46 -16.99 -12.46
CA ALA A 293 -15.01 -16.76 -12.46
C ALA A 293 -14.55 -15.83 -13.60
N ASP A 294 -15.40 -14.91 -14.04
CA ASP A 294 -15.10 -13.95 -15.09
C ASP A 294 -14.41 -12.73 -14.50
N GLY A 295 -13.08 -12.84 -14.36
CA GLY A 295 -12.25 -11.79 -13.78
C GLY A 295 -12.25 -10.48 -14.57
N GLY A 296 -12.38 -10.55 -15.90
CA GLY A 296 -12.42 -9.36 -16.75
C GLY A 296 -13.70 -8.56 -16.53
N ALA A 297 -14.85 -9.23 -16.58
CA ALA A 297 -16.14 -8.59 -16.34
C ALA A 297 -16.27 -8.07 -14.90
N ALA A 298 -15.84 -8.86 -13.91
CA ALA A 298 -15.92 -8.44 -12.51
C ALA A 298 -14.99 -7.25 -12.22
N SER A 299 -13.73 -7.30 -12.64
CA SER A 299 -12.78 -6.21 -12.41
C SER A 299 -13.20 -4.93 -13.15
N GLY A 300 -13.80 -5.06 -14.33
CA GLY A 300 -14.34 -3.93 -15.10
C GLY A 300 -15.46 -3.15 -14.39
N LEU A 301 -16.12 -3.75 -13.39
CA LEU A 301 -17.15 -3.12 -12.58
C LEU A 301 -16.61 -2.48 -11.28
N VAL A 302 -15.34 -2.71 -10.93
CA VAL A 302 -14.67 -2.10 -9.78
C VAL A 302 -14.03 -0.78 -10.20
N VAL A 303 -13.81 0.17 -9.30
CA VAL A 303 -13.11 1.42 -9.63
C VAL A 303 -11.67 1.19 -10.16
N PRO A 304 -11.16 1.99 -11.13
CA PRO A 304 -9.88 1.72 -11.77
C PRO A 304 -8.69 1.60 -10.81
N GLU A 305 -8.67 2.40 -9.74
CA GLU A 305 -7.55 2.46 -8.79
C GLU A 305 -7.36 1.16 -8.00
N ARG A 306 -8.39 0.30 -7.93
CA ARG A 306 -8.32 -1.00 -7.24
C ARG A 306 -8.07 -2.17 -8.18
N ARG A 307 -8.13 -2.00 -9.50
CA ARG A 307 -8.00 -3.10 -10.49
C ARG A 307 -6.57 -3.58 -10.70
N SER A 308 -5.57 -2.75 -10.36
CA SER A 308 -4.17 -2.98 -10.76
C SER A 308 -3.46 -4.10 -9.98
N SER A 309 -3.97 -4.52 -8.82
CA SER A 309 -3.36 -5.57 -7.98
C SER A 309 -4.29 -6.03 -6.86
N GLY A 310 -3.96 -7.14 -6.20
CA GLY A 310 -4.70 -7.64 -5.04
C GLY A 310 -6.01 -8.35 -5.44
N PRO A 311 -7.05 -8.31 -4.59
CA PRO A 311 -8.25 -9.15 -4.75
C PRO A 311 -9.13 -8.75 -5.95
N TYR A 312 -8.97 -7.54 -6.51
CA TYR A 312 -9.78 -7.04 -7.61
C TYR A 312 -9.10 -7.10 -8.99
N ALA A 313 -7.87 -7.60 -9.06
CA ALA A 313 -7.20 -7.81 -10.34
C ALA A 313 -7.89 -8.94 -11.13
N PRO A 314 -8.07 -8.81 -12.47
CA PRO A 314 -8.78 -9.81 -13.25
C PRO A 314 -8.26 -11.23 -13.05
N ALA A 315 -6.93 -11.41 -13.06
CA ALA A 315 -6.30 -12.71 -12.85
C ALA A 315 -6.55 -13.27 -11.44
N SER A 316 -6.52 -12.43 -10.41
CA SER A 316 -6.81 -12.84 -9.02
C SER A 316 -8.25 -13.32 -8.86
N ILE A 317 -9.21 -12.58 -9.45
CA ILE A 317 -10.63 -12.95 -9.44
C ILE A 317 -10.84 -14.28 -10.16
N ALA A 318 -10.41 -14.38 -11.42
CA ALA A 318 -10.63 -15.58 -12.22
C ALA A 318 -10.06 -16.83 -11.56
N ARG A 319 -8.86 -16.72 -10.97
CA ARG A 319 -8.22 -17.85 -10.29
C ARG A 319 -8.94 -18.22 -8.99
N PHE A 320 -9.20 -17.25 -8.11
CA PHE A 320 -9.86 -17.53 -6.83
C PHE A 320 -11.24 -18.15 -7.04
N TYR A 321 -12.11 -17.48 -7.79
CA TYR A 321 -13.49 -17.93 -7.98
C TYR A 321 -13.59 -19.16 -8.89
N GLY A 322 -12.63 -19.34 -9.81
CA GLY A 322 -12.54 -20.55 -10.65
C GLY A 322 -12.03 -21.78 -9.89
N SER A 323 -11.34 -21.60 -8.76
CA SER A 323 -10.87 -22.71 -7.91
C SER A 323 -11.96 -23.29 -7.01
N LEU A 324 -13.10 -22.62 -6.87
CA LEU A 324 -14.13 -22.98 -5.90
C LEU A 324 -14.77 -24.34 -6.25
N ARG A 325 -14.95 -25.18 -5.23
CA ARG A 325 -15.64 -26.47 -5.38
C ARG A 325 -17.12 -26.28 -5.71
N GLU A 326 -17.74 -25.29 -5.09
CA GLU A 326 -19.05 -24.80 -5.48
C GLU A 326 -18.90 -23.31 -5.83
N PRO A 327 -19.26 -22.88 -7.06
CA PRO A 327 -19.11 -21.49 -7.48
C PRO A 327 -19.84 -20.53 -6.54
N LEU A 328 -19.37 -19.29 -6.50
CA LEU A 328 -20.07 -18.25 -5.76
C LEU A 328 -21.48 -18.06 -6.30
N ARG A 329 -22.45 -18.03 -5.39
CA ARG A 329 -23.84 -17.69 -5.67
C ARG A 329 -24.23 -16.49 -4.83
N LEU A 330 -24.72 -15.45 -5.49
CA LEU A 330 -25.42 -14.37 -4.82
C LEU A 330 -26.76 -14.91 -4.31
N VAL A 331 -26.97 -14.86 -3.00
CA VAL A 331 -28.18 -15.36 -2.35
C VAL A 331 -29.20 -14.23 -2.17
N ALA A 332 -28.74 -13.04 -1.81
CA ALA A 332 -29.57 -11.86 -1.69
C ALA A 332 -28.76 -10.59 -2.02
N ALA A 333 -29.45 -9.57 -2.53
CA ALA A 333 -28.91 -8.22 -2.68
C ALA A 333 -30.03 -7.20 -2.47
N ALA A 334 -29.85 -6.27 -1.55
CA ALA A 334 -30.84 -5.26 -1.17
C ALA A 334 -30.18 -3.86 -1.04
N PRO A 335 -30.78 -2.80 -1.58
CA PRO A 335 -30.25 -1.45 -1.42
C PRO A 335 -30.42 -0.98 0.04
N MET A 336 -29.38 -0.33 0.59
CA MET A 336 -29.39 0.20 1.96
C MET A 336 -29.57 1.74 2.02
N GLY A 337 -29.55 2.41 0.87
CA GLY A 337 -29.52 3.87 0.76
C GLY A 337 -28.10 4.41 0.52
N GLY A 338 -27.96 5.64 0.05
CA GLY A 338 -26.64 6.26 -0.17
C GLY A 338 -25.77 5.68 -1.30
N GLY A 339 -26.28 4.71 -2.07
CA GLY A 339 -25.51 3.97 -3.07
C GLY A 339 -24.88 2.67 -2.55
N ASP A 340 -25.22 2.29 -1.32
CA ASP A 340 -24.79 1.03 -0.71
C ASP A 340 -25.81 -0.08 -0.97
N VAL A 341 -25.29 -1.30 -1.14
CA VAL A 341 -26.06 -2.52 -1.37
C VAL A 341 -25.59 -3.58 -0.38
N GLU A 342 -26.49 -4.07 0.46
CA GLU A 342 -26.23 -5.25 1.28
C GLU A 342 -26.31 -6.49 0.39
N VAL A 343 -25.35 -7.40 0.53
CA VAL A 343 -25.31 -8.65 -0.19
C VAL A 343 -25.08 -9.82 0.75
N ARG A 344 -25.74 -10.93 0.43
CA ARG A 344 -25.45 -12.24 0.99
C ARG A 344 -25.05 -13.18 -0.13
N TYR A 345 -23.95 -13.90 0.04
CA TYR A 345 -23.41 -14.81 -0.97
C TYR A 345 -22.92 -16.09 -0.33
N ARG A 346 -22.83 -17.16 -1.11
CA ARG A 346 -22.41 -18.47 -0.64
C ARG A 346 -21.47 -19.13 -1.64
N TYR A 347 -20.44 -19.81 -1.15
CA TYR A 347 -19.57 -20.67 -1.96
C TYR A 347 -18.91 -21.77 -1.12
N ARG A 348 -18.28 -22.74 -1.79
CA ARG A 348 -17.47 -23.76 -1.13
C ARG A 348 -16.02 -23.71 -1.59
N LYS A 349 -15.09 -23.55 -0.63
CA LYS A 349 -13.64 -23.56 -0.85
C LYS A 349 -13.18 -24.96 -1.34
N PRO A 350 -11.99 -25.07 -1.98
CA PRO A 350 -11.45 -26.37 -2.43
C PRO A 350 -11.40 -27.43 -1.33
N ASN A 351 -11.07 -27.01 -0.10
CA ASN A 351 -11.00 -27.88 1.08
C ASN A 351 -12.37 -28.33 1.62
N GLY A 352 -13.47 -27.94 0.97
CA GLY A 352 -14.83 -28.30 1.37
C GLY A 352 -15.49 -27.33 2.36
N ASN A 353 -14.75 -26.35 2.90
CA ASN A 353 -15.31 -25.37 3.83
C ASN A 353 -16.35 -24.49 3.13
N LEU A 354 -17.49 -24.34 3.78
CA LEU A 354 -18.55 -23.47 3.31
C LEU A 354 -18.27 -22.04 3.77
N CYS A 355 -18.39 -21.08 2.85
CA CYS A 355 -18.57 -19.67 3.17
C CYS A 355 -20.04 -19.30 2.95
N ASP A 356 -20.66 -18.69 3.96
CA ASP A 356 -21.94 -17.96 3.87
C ASP A 356 -21.65 -16.51 4.26
N GLY A 357 -21.28 -15.72 3.26
CA GLY A 357 -20.74 -14.38 3.42
C GLY A 357 -21.81 -13.30 3.35
N HIS A 358 -21.60 -12.25 4.13
CA HIS A 358 -22.38 -11.03 4.13
C HIS A 358 -21.44 -9.85 3.90
N ALA A 359 -21.84 -8.89 3.07
CA ALA A 359 -21.08 -7.68 2.85
C ALA A 359 -22.00 -6.48 2.54
N VAL A 360 -21.47 -5.28 2.76
CA VAL A 360 -22.05 -4.03 2.25
C VAL A 360 -21.15 -3.54 1.12
N VAL A 361 -21.74 -3.31 -0.04
CA VAL A 361 -21.04 -2.87 -1.25
C VAL A 361 -21.40 -1.42 -1.54
N SER A 362 -20.40 -0.55 -1.50
CA SER A 362 -20.59 0.86 -1.88
C SER A 362 -20.29 1.05 -3.34
N THR A 363 -21.17 1.78 -4.03
CA THR A 363 -20.98 2.16 -5.44
C THR A 363 -20.72 3.66 -5.57
N LYS A 364 -19.86 4.04 -6.51
CA LYS A 364 -19.61 5.45 -6.87
C LYS A 364 -19.77 5.65 -8.37
N ARG A 365 -20.15 6.87 -8.78
CA ARG A 365 -20.19 7.24 -10.18
C ARG A 365 -18.84 7.80 -10.60
N GLU A 366 -18.27 7.25 -11.67
CA GLU A 366 -16.98 7.65 -12.23
C GLU A 366 -17.02 7.53 -13.76
N GLY A 367 -16.63 8.59 -14.48
CA GLY A 367 -16.68 8.61 -15.95
C GLY A 367 -18.07 8.31 -16.52
N GLY A 368 -19.15 8.66 -15.80
CA GLY A 368 -20.54 8.38 -16.19
C GLY A 368 -21.05 6.98 -15.81
N SER A 369 -20.16 6.04 -15.48
CA SER A 369 -20.51 4.66 -15.07
C SER A 369 -20.63 4.54 -13.55
N LEU A 370 -21.47 3.61 -13.09
CA LEU A 370 -21.56 3.28 -11.68
C LEU A 370 -20.68 2.05 -11.39
N LEU A 371 -19.67 2.23 -10.54
CA LEU A 371 -18.64 1.24 -10.25
C LEU A 371 -18.64 0.89 -8.76
N ILE A 372 -18.19 -0.32 -8.44
CA ILE A 372 -17.95 -0.77 -7.07
C ILE A 372 -16.70 -0.07 -6.54
N ALA A 373 -16.91 0.76 -5.54
CA ALA A 373 -15.87 1.48 -4.82
C ALA A 373 -15.32 0.63 -3.67
N ARG A 374 -16.22 -0.01 -2.91
CA ARG A 374 -15.87 -0.69 -1.66
C ARG A 374 -16.72 -1.95 -1.46
N ILE A 375 -16.12 -2.99 -0.92
CA ILE A 375 -16.82 -4.17 -0.40
C ILE A 375 -16.38 -4.38 1.04
N LYS A 376 -17.28 -4.08 1.98
CA LYS A 376 -17.07 -4.27 3.42
C LYS A 376 -17.70 -5.59 3.86
N PRO A 377 -16.92 -6.66 4.10
CA PRO A 377 -17.46 -7.90 4.62
C PRO A 377 -17.91 -7.72 6.08
N SER A 378 -19.14 -8.13 6.34
CA SER A 378 -19.82 -8.07 7.65
C SER A 378 -19.58 -9.33 8.49
N ASN A 379 -19.09 -10.41 7.89
CA ASN A 379 -18.72 -11.64 8.59
C ASN A 379 -17.48 -12.31 7.97
N GLY A 380 -16.87 -13.23 8.73
CA GLY A 380 -15.63 -13.90 8.37
C GLY A 380 -15.82 -15.02 7.36
N CYS A 381 -15.65 -14.68 6.08
CA CYS A 381 -15.29 -15.57 4.99
C CYS A 381 -13.97 -15.11 4.35
#